data_AF-A0A7C3YCB7-F1
#
_entry.id   AF-A0A7C3YCB7-F1
#
_cell.length_a   1.000
_cell.length_b   1.000
_cell.length_c   1.000
_cell.angle_alpha   90.00
_cell.angle_beta   90.00
_cell.angle_gamma   90.00
#
_symmetry.space_group_name_H-M   'P 1'
#
loop_
_entity.id
_entity.type
_entity.pdbx_description
1 polymer ?
#
loop_
_entity_poly.entity_id
_entity_poly.type
_entity_poly.pdbx_seq_one_letter_code
_entity_poly.pdbx_strand_id
1 'polypeptide(L)'
;MITGTDVLAIGIAAILTVVTIVGVYWWRTVRLQRWLAQRLQSGAWVVTPCSACQGKGHCLQCGGMGTLGLMGKPCPACGGGEHSEGGHVVTLRGSGRCAVCGGYGQVYRDVHSGLTIQMSDDAVDAARSRSS
;
A
#
# COMPACT_ATOMS: atom_id res chain seq x y z
N MET A 1 35.89 -3.50 -32.01
CA MET A 1 36.39 -2.31 -31.30
C MET A 1 35.19 -1.41 -31.09
N ILE A 2 34.75 -1.22 -29.84
CA ILE A 2 33.69 -0.26 -29.52
C ILE A 2 34.33 1.13 -29.61
N THR A 3 33.79 2.01 -30.45
CA THR A 3 34.37 3.35 -30.63
C THR A 3 33.91 4.29 -29.51
N GLY A 4 34.69 5.32 -29.19
CA GLY A 4 34.38 6.24 -28.09
C GLY A 4 33.01 6.93 -28.20
N THR A 5 32.48 7.06 -29.42
CA THR A 5 31.14 7.58 -29.70
C THR A 5 30.01 6.62 -29.33
N ASP A 6 30.24 5.31 -29.40
CA ASP A 6 29.24 4.30 -29.03
C ASP A 6 28.99 4.28 -27.52
N VAL A 7 30.05 4.47 -26.72
CA VAL A 7 29.97 4.52 -25.25
C VAL A 7 29.19 5.75 -24.80
N LEU A 8 29.40 6.90 -25.44
CA LEU A 8 28.66 8.14 -25.15
C LEU A 8 27.17 8.01 -25.52
N ALA A 9 26.87 7.42 -26.68
CA ALA A 9 25.50 7.20 -27.13
C ALA A 9 24.71 6.26 -26.21
N ILE A 10 25.34 5.16 -25.76
CA ILE A 10 24.72 4.22 -24.79
C ILE A 10 24.51 4.92 -23.44
N GLY A 11 25.47 5.72 -22.97
CA GLY A 11 25.35 6.48 -21.73
C GLY A 11 24.19 7.47 -21.74
N ILE A 12 24.04 8.24 -22.82
CA ILE A 12 22.94 9.21 -22.98
C ILE A 12 21.59 8.51 -23.05
N ALA A 13 21.49 7.41 -23.82
CA ALA A 13 20.28 6.63 -23.92
C ALA A 13 19.85 6.08 -22.54
N ALA A 14 20.79 5.53 -21.76
CA ALA A 14 20.49 5.04 -20.42
C ALA A 14 19.97 6.15 -19.48
N ILE A 15 20.58 7.34 -19.51
CA ILE A 15 20.16 8.49 -18.70
C ILE A 15 18.74 8.94 -19.08
N LEU A 16 18.44 9.04 -20.37
CA LEU A 16 17.10 9.42 -20.84
C LEU A 16 16.03 8.40 -20.41
N THR A 17 16.34 7.11 -20.46
CA THR A 17 15.42 6.06 -19.98
C THR A 17 15.17 6.17 -18.48
N VAL A 18 16.21 6.42 -17.68
CA VAL A 18 16.04 6.61 -16.23
C VAL A 18 15.21 7.86 -15.94
N VAL A 19 15.48 8.99 -16.61
CA VAL A 19 14.73 10.24 -16.43
C VAL A 19 13.26 10.07 -16.80
N THR A 20 12.95 9.37 -17.89
CA THR A 20 11.57 9.11 -18.29
C THR A 20 10.85 8.18 -17.31
N ILE A 21 11.49 7.10 -16.86
CA ILE A 21 10.91 6.20 -15.84
C ILE A 21 10.62 6.97 -14.55
N VAL A 22 11.60 7.73 -14.04
CA VAL A 22 11.43 8.52 -12.81
C VAL A 22 10.35 9.58 -12.99
N GLY A 23 10.32 10.26 -14.15
CA GLY A 23 9.30 11.26 -14.47
C GLY A 23 7.89 10.68 -14.51
N VAL A 24 7.70 9.52 -15.13
CA VAL A 24 6.40 8.81 -15.16
C VAL A 24 5.99 8.38 -13.75
N TYR A 25 6.92 7.84 -12.96
CA TYR A 25 6.65 7.42 -11.60
C TYR A 25 6.22 8.60 -10.72
N TRP A 26 6.96 9.71 -10.80
CA TRP A 26 6.65 10.95 -10.09
C TRP A 26 5.30 11.55 -10.50
N TRP A 27 4.98 11.54 -11.80
CA TRP A 27 3.69 12.05 -12.27
C TRP A 27 2.53 11.21 -11.74
N ARG A 28 2.68 9.87 -11.72
CA ARG A 28 1.69 8.96 -11.13
C ARG A 28 1.45 9.28 -9.66
N THR A 29 2.50 9.42 -8.85
CA THR A 29 2.38 9.69 -7.41
C THR A 29 1.74 11.05 -7.14
N VAL A 30 2.18 12.12 -7.80
CA VAL A 30 1.62 13.47 -7.62
C VAL A 30 0.13 13.50 -8.02
N ARG A 31 -0.24 12.83 -9.11
CA ARG A 31 -1.63 12.75 -9.56
C ARG A 31 -2.51 12.01 -8.55
N LEU A 32 -1.99 10.93 -7.96
CA LEU A 32 -2.70 10.15 -6.95
C LEU A 32 -2.89 10.95 -5.66
N GLN A 33 -1.85 11.66 -5.22
CA GLN A 33 -1.94 12.55 -4.05
C GLN A 33 -2.96 13.67 -4.24
N ARG A 34 -2.99 14.32 -5.42
CA ARG A 34 -3.98 15.36 -5.71
C ARG A 34 -5.42 14.82 -5.68
N TRP A 35 -5.65 13.63 -6.23
CA TRP A 35 -6.98 13.02 -6.23
C TRP A 35 -7.45 12.67 -4.82
N LEU A 36 -6.58 12.07 -4.00
CA LEU A 36 -6.86 11.79 -2.58
C LEU A 36 -7.14 13.07 -1.80
N ALA A 37 -6.31 14.10 -1.98
CA ALA A 37 -6.50 15.40 -1.34
C ALA A 37 -7.85 16.02 -1.70
N GLN A 38 -8.26 15.94 -2.97
CA GLN A 38 -9.54 16.45 -3.43
C GLN A 38 -10.72 15.68 -2.80
N ARG A 39 -10.63 14.34 -2.70
CA ARG A 39 -11.66 13.51 -2.03
C ARG A 39 -11.79 13.83 -0.54
N LEU A 40 -10.66 14.00 0.16
CA LEU A 40 -10.65 14.38 1.57
C LEU A 40 -11.23 15.79 1.79
N GLN A 41 -10.86 16.75 0.95
CA GLN A 41 -11.39 18.13 1.02
C GLN A 41 -12.88 18.20 0.69
N SER A 42 -13.37 17.36 -0.24
CA SER A 42 -14.79 17.29 -0.57
C SER A 42 -15.65 16.67 0.54
N GLY A 43 -15.05 16.13 1.61
CA GLY A 43 -15.75 15.43 2.68
C GLY A 43 -16.37 14.10 2.24
N ALA A 44 -16.17 13.68 0.99
CA ALA A 44 -16.66 12.39 0.50
C ALA A 44 -16.01 11.22 1.26
N TRP A 45 -14.80 11.42 1.76
CA TRP A 45 -13.96 10.40 2.38
C TRP A 45 -13.42 10.92 3.71
N VAL A 46 -13.48 10.08 4.74
CA VAL A 46 -12.96 10.39 6.08
C VAL A 46 -11.95 9.35 6.53
N VAL A 47 -10.86 9.79 7.14
CA VAL A 47 -9.89 8.89 7.78
C VAL A 47 -10.45 8.49 9.13
N THR A 48 -10.66 7.19 9.32
CA THR A 48 -11.17 6.65 10.59
C THR A 48 -10.22 5.61 11.15
N PRO A 49 -10.09 5.52 12.49
CA PRO A 49 -9.32 4.47 13.11
C PRO A 49 -9.92 3.12 12.73
N CYS A 50 -9.07 2.17 12.37
CA CYS A 50 -9.50 0.82 12.05
C CYS A 50 -10.14 0.18 13.29
N SER A 51 -11.41 -0.23 13.18
CA SER A 51 -12.15 -0.85 14.28
C SER A 51 -11.56 -2.20 14.71
N ALA A 52 -10.96 -2.95 13.78
CA ALA A 52 -10.39 -4.27 14.05
C ALA A 52 -9.11 -4.23 14.89
N CYS A 53 -8.31 -3.15 14.79
CA CYS A 53 -7.11 -2.96 15.63
C CYS A 53 -7.18 -1.75 16.54
N GLN A 54 -8.31 -1.05 16.59
CA GLN A 54 -8.52 0.17 17.37
C GLN A 54 -7.42 1.23 17.15
N GLY A 55 -7.01 1.46 15.90
CA GLY A 55 -5.94 2.43 15.63
C GLY A 55 -4.51 1.94 15.79
N LYS A 56 -4.28 0.77 16.41
CA LYS A 56 -2.92 0.33 16.78
C LYS A 56 -2.07 -0.23 15.62
N GLY A 57 -2.68 -0.53 14.48
CA GLY A 57 -2.01 -1.11 13.32
C GLY A 57 -1.64 -2.59 13.46
N HIS A 58 -1.50 -3.12 14.66
CA HIS A 58 -1.23 -4.54 14.91
C HIS A 58 -2.48 -5.32 15.33
N CYS A 59 -2.45 -6.63 15.11
CA CYS A 59 -3.47 -7.56 15.57
C CYS A 59 -3.48 -7.57 17.10
N LEU A 60 -4.64 -7.29 17.68
CA LEU A 60 -4.85 -7.23 19.14
C LEU A 60 -4.71 -8.60 19.80
N GLN A 61 -5.03 -9.67 19.06
CA GLN A 61 -5.05 -11.03 19.61
C GLN A 61 -3.65 -11.62 19.80
N CYS A 62 -2.72 -11.35 18.88
CA CYS A 62 -1.32 -11.75 19.03
C CYS A 62 -0.40 -10.60 19.46
N GLY A 63 -0.95 -9.43 19.78
CA GLY A 63 -0.16 -8.25 20.16
C GLY A 63 0.89 -7.83 19.14
N GLY A 64 0.66 -8.07 17.84
CA GLY A 64 1.66 -7.78 16.81
C GLY A 64 2.74 -8.83 16.57
N MET A 65 2.70 -9.99 17.23
CA MET A 65 3.69 -11.06 17.04
C MET A 65 3.41 -11.96 15.82
N GLY A 66 2.19 -11.97 15.30
CA GLY A 66 1.73 -12.84 14.20
C GLY A 66 1.64 -14.33 14.56
N THR A 67 2.02 -14.72 15.77
CA THR A 67 1.91 -16.09 16.27
C THR A 67 1.29 -16.10 17.67
N LEU A 68 0.73 -17.25 18.07
CA LEU A 68 0.23 -17.45 19.44
C LEU A 68 1.16 -18.40 20.19
N GLY A 69 1.83 -17.87 21.22
CA GLY A 69 2.78 -18.60 22.07
C GLY A 69 4.24 -18.56 21.59
N LEU A 70 5.17 -18.95 22.48
CA LEU A 70 6.64 -18.88 22.28
C LEU A 70 7.19 -19.75 21.13
N MET A 71 6.44 -20.77 20.70
CA MET A 71 6.76 -21.62 19.53
C MET A 71 5.70 -21.50 18.40
N GLY A 72 4.96 -20.39 18.40
CA GLY A 72 3.53 -20.39 18.10
C GLY A 72 3.08 -20.57 16.66
N LYS A 73 2.00 -21.34 16.50
CA LYS A 73 1.16 -21.42 15.30
C LYS A 73 0.73 -20.01 14.85
N PRO A 74 0.49 -19.80 13.53
CA PRO A 74 0.04 -18.51 13.02
C PRO A 74 -1.25 -18.06 13.72
N CYS A 75 -1.32 -16.77 14.05
CA CYS A 75 -2.49 -16.22 14.72
C CYS A 75 -3.71 -16.30 13.79
N PRO A 76 -4.81 -16.97 14.19
CA PRO A 76 -5.97 -17.17 13.32
C PRO A 76 -6.70 -15.85 13.02
N ALA A 77 -6.61 -14.85 13.90
CA ALA A 77 -7.28 -13.57 13.70
C ALA A 77 -6.62 -12.66 12.65
N CYS A 78 -5.31 -12.81 12.42
CA CYS A 78 -4.60 -12.10 11.36
C CYS A 78 -4.00 -13.03 10.30
N GLY A 79 -4.34 -14.32 10.31
CA GLY A 79 -3.76 -15.33 9.43
C GLY A 79 -2.25 -15.52 9.60
N GLY A 80 -1.66 -15.02 10.69
CA GLY A 80 -0.21 -15.01 10.88
C GLY A 80 0.55 -13.87 10.17
N GLY A 81 -0.17 -12.95 9.53
CA GLY A 81 0.40 -11.77 8.88
C GLY A 81 0.62 -11.90 7.37
N GLU A 82 -0.12 -12.78 6.68
CA GLU A 82 -0.08 -12.89 5.21
C GLU A 82 -0.66 -11.62 4.58
N HIS A 83 0.13 -10.89 3.80
CA HIS A 83 -0.34 -9.79 2.95
C HIS A 83 0.28 -9.92 1.56
N SER A 84 -0.53 -9.65 0.55
CA SER A 84 -0.09 -9.61 -0.84
C SER A 84 0.23 -8.17 -1.19
N GLU A 85 1.51 -7.83 -1.27
CA GLU A 85 1.95 -6.62 -1.97
C GLU A 85 2.27 -7.03 -3.42
N GLY A 86 1.57 -6.44 -4.41
CA GLY A 86 1.92 -6.62 -5.82
C GLY A 86 1.67 -8.00 -6.43
N GLY A 87 0.69 -8.77 -5.94
CA GLY A 87 0.28 -10.05 -6.54
C GLY A 87 1.18 -11.25 -6.20
N HIS A 88 2.24 -11.05 -5.40
CA HIS A 88 3.00 -12.14 -4.81
C HIS A 88 2.58 -12.28 -3.34
N VAL A 89 1.99 -13.42 -2.96
CA VAL A 89 1.71 -13.72 -1.54
C VAL A 89 3.06 -13.91 -0.86
N VAL A 90 3.56 -12.86 -0.20
CA VAL A 90 4.73 -12.99 0.67
C VAL A 90 4.20 -13.34 2.04
N THR A 91 4.29 -14.62 2.38
CA THR A 91 3.98 -15.17 3.71
C THR A 91 5.06 -14.72 4.70
N LEU A 92 5.04 -13.43 5.08
CA LEU A 92 5.84 -12.94 6.21
C LEU A 92 5.24 -13.51 7.49
N ARG A 93 5.64 -14.74 7.84
CA ARG A 93 5.38 -15.34 9.16
C ARG A 93 5.76 -14.30 10.23
N GLY A 94 4.77 -13.83 10.99
CA GLY A 94 5.03 -13.04 12.19
C GLY A 94 4.93 -11.51 12.03
N SER A 95 4.35 -10.98 10.95
CA SER A 95 4.23 -9.50 10.86
C SER A 95 3.27 -8.92 11.91
N GLY A 96 2.28 -9.74 12.35
CA GLY A 96 1.29 -9.38 13.36
C GLY A 96 0.48 -8.13 13.03
N ARG A 97 0.49 -7.70 11.76
CA ARG A 97 -0.28 -6.55 11.29
C ARG A 97 -1.78 -6.87 11.33
N CYS A 98 -2.59 -5.83 11.46
CA CYS A 98 -4.03 -5.98 11.38
C CYS A 98 -4.43 -6.42 9.95
N ALA A 99 -5.17 -7.52 9.82
CA ALA A 99 -5.61 -8.02 8.52
C ALA A 99 -6.55 -7.03 7.79
N VAL A 100 -7.24 -6.17 8.54
CA VAL A 100 -8.25 -5.24 8.00
C VAL A 100 -7.66 -3.91 7.53
N CYS A 101 -6.58 -3.42 8.15
CA CYS A 101 -5.92 -2.18 7.74
C CYS A 101 -4.47 -2.37 7.32
N GLY A 102 -4.01 -3.61 7.12
CA GLY A 102 -2.67 -3.94 6.64
C GLY A 102 -1.49 -3.48 7.51
N GLY A 103 -1.73 -2.95 8.72
CA GLY A 103 -0.67 -2.37 9.54
C GLY A 103 -0.81 -0.87 9.81
N TYR A 104 -1.65 -0.16 9.05
CA TYR A 104 -1.67 1.31 9.07
C TYR A 104 -2.42 1.91 10.26
N GLY A 105 -3.26 1.13 10.95
CA GLY A 105 -4.05 1.61 12.09
C GLY A 105 -5.29 2.43 11.68
N GLN A 106 -5.31 2.99 10.48
CA GLN A 106 -6.45 3.71 9.92
C GLN A 106 -6.93 3.14 8.58
N VAL A 107 -8.18 3.46 8.24
CA VAL A 107 -8.80 3.16 6.94
C VAL A 107 -9.52 4.40 6.43
N TYR A 108 -9.61 4.54 5.11
CA TYR A 108 -10.48 5.55 4.51
C TYR A 108 -11.89 5.00 4.43
N ARG A 109 -12.86 5.77 4.91
CA ARG A 109 -14.27 5.45 4.83
C ARG A 109 -14.96 6.44 3.90
N ASP A 110 -15.63 5.93 2.88
CA ASP A 110 -16.53 6.72 2.05
C ASP A 110 -17.79 7.05 2.86
N VAL A 111 -18.12 8.33 2.95
CA VAL A 111 -19.17 8.87 3.81
C VAL A 111 -20.57 8.53 3.28
N HIS A 112 -20.72 8.32 1.96
CA HIS A 112 -22.01 8.06 1.33
C HIS A 112 -22.34 6.57 1.29
N SER A 113 -21.35 5.74 0.93
CA SER A 113 -21.54 4.29 0.77
C SER A 113 -21.19 3.50 2.04
N GLY A 114 -20.50 4.11 3.01
CA GLY A 114 -19.99 3.44 4.20
C GLY A 114 -18.83 2.46 3.91
N LEU A 115 -18.41 2.36 2.64
CA LEU A 115 -17.34 1.49 2.18
C LEU A 115 -16.01 1.92 2.81
N THR A 116 -15.29 0.97 3.39
CA THR A 116 -13.93 1.19 3.88
C THR A 116 -12.91 0.65 2.87
N ILE A 117 -11.89 1.43 2.53
CA ILE A 117 -10.73 0.92 1.82
C ILE A 117 -9.42 1.14 2.59
N GLN A 118 -8.48 0.22 2.38
CA GLN A 118 -7.17 0.24 2.99
C GLN A 118 -6.28 1.34 2.38
N MET A 119 -5.31 1.82 3.15
CA MET A 119 -4.21 2.68 2.69
C MET A 119 -3.17 1.87 1.89
N SER A 120 -3.58 1.19 0.83
CA SER A 120 -2.64 0.60 -0.14
C SER A 120 -2.87 1.22 -1.51
N ASP A 121 -1.79 1.41 -2.27
CA ASP A 121 -1.87 1.98 -3.62
C ASP A 121 -2.83 1.18 -4.51
N ASP A 122 -2.80 -0.16 -4.37
CA ASP A 122 -3.71 -1.08 -5.06
C ASP A 122 -5.19 -0.87 -4.67
N ALA A 123 -5.48 -0.64 -3.38
CA ALA A 123 -6.84 -0.42 -2.91
C ALA A 123 -7.39 0.95 -3.35
N VAL A 124 -6.54 1.96 -3.40
CA VAL A 124 -6.88 3.31 -3.89
C VAL A 124 -7.15 3.27 -5.40
N ASP A 125 -6.32 2.56 -6.17
CA ASP A 125 -6.51 2.40 -7.61
C ASP A 125 -7.77 1.57 -7.94
N ALA A 126 -8.05 0.50 -7.18
CA ALA A 126 -9.27 -0.28 -7.32
C ALA A 126 -10.55 0.49 -6.93
N ALA A 127 -10.46 1.43 -5.98
CA ALA A 127 -11.58 2.31 -5.65
C ALA A 127 -11.83 3.36 -6.75
N ARG A 128 -10.75 3.87 -7.36
CA ARG A 128 -10.85 4.81 -8.48
C ARG A 128 -11.62 4.22 -9.66
N SER A 129 -11.31 2.96 -10.04
CA SER A 129 -11.95 2.29 -11.18
C SER A 129 -13.44 2.01 -10.99
N ARG A 130 -13.95 2.06 -9.75
CA ARG A 130 -15.40 1.91 -9.46
C ARG A 130 -16.14 3.25 -9.41
N SER A 131 -15.40 4.36 -9.38
CA SER A 131 -15.95 5.72 -9.23
C SER A 131 -16.00 6.51 -10.55
N SER A 132 -15.58 5.91 -11.66
CA SER A 132 -15.75 6.41 -13.03
C SER A 132 -16.98 5.79 -13.68
#